data_AF-A0A7W3LKX4-F1
#
_entry.id   AF-A0A7W3LKX4-F1
#
_cell.length_a   1.000
_cell.length_b   1.000
_cell.length_c   1.000
_cell.angle_alpha   90.00
_cell.angle_beta   90.00
_cell.angle_gamma   90.00
#
_symmetry.space_group_name_H-M   'P 1'
#
loop_
_entity.id
_entity.type
_entity.pdbx_description
1 polymer ?
#
loop_
_entity_poly.entity_id
_entity_poly.type
_entity_poly.pdbx_seq_one_letter_code
_entity_poly.pdbx_strand_id
1 'polypeptide(L)'
;MRTVRLQGPLFHVTEDPDQVIGDFLGFALSLRNLSGRLTAEELHERFRPGGSGMRLPDVFAAYRARESDAVPPEFDGWEAEDLERRELWVLTRLRFGESSPSALVEGPELRHLLDRALALRGDGSEGLFL
;
A
#
# COMPACT_ATOMS: atom_id res chain seq x y z
N MET A 1 7.99 -5.58 -11.78
CA MET A 1 6.58 -5.31 -11.41
C MET A 1 6.10 -6.47 -10.59
N ARG A 2 5.81 -6.20 -9.32
CA ARG A 2 5.46 -7.21 -8.32
C ARG A 2 4.06 -7.78 -8.60
N THR A 3 3.82 -9.00 -8.15
CA THR A 3 2.54 -9.70 -8.30
C THR A 3 1.93 -9.98 -6.94
N VAL A 4 0.61 -10.00 -6.87
CA VAL A 4 -0.15 -10.28 -5.63
C VAL A 4 -0.93 -11.57 -5.75
N ARG A 5 -0.98 -12.34 -4.66
CA ARG A 5 -1.81 -13.53 -4.47
C ARG A 5 -2.54 -13.43 -3.14
N LEU A 6 -3.72 -14.03 -3.07
CA LEU A 6 -4.46 -14.18 -1.83
C LEU A 6 -4.24 -15.60 -1.28
N GLN A 7 -3.78 -15.74 -0.04
CA GLN A 7 -3.64 -17.02 0.66
C GLN A 7 -4.37 -16.92 1.99
N GLY A 8 -5.53 -17.56 2.09
CA GLY A 8 -6.43 -17.34 3.22
C GLY A 8 -6.87 -15.86 3.29
N PRO A 9 -6.78 -15.19 4.46
CA PRO A 9 -7.15 -13.79 4.58
C PRO A 9 -6.02 -12.80 4.22
N LEU A 10 -4.83 -13.30 3.86
CA LEU A 10 -3.62 -12.48 3.71
C LEU A 10 -3.23 -12.31 2.23
N PHE A 11 -2.77 -11.12 1.89
CA PHE A 11 -2.16 -10.82 0.60
C PHE A 11 -0.66 -11.09 0.66
N HIS A 12 -0.16 -11.87 -0.30
CA HIS A 12 1.26 -12.10 -0.49
C HIS A 12 1.72 -11.44 -1.77
N VAL A 13 2.77 -10.62 -1.67
CA VAL A 13 3.36 -9.88 -2.78
C VAL A 13 4.77 -10.41 -3.06
N THR A 14 5.11 -10.62 -4.33
CA THR A 14 6.48 -11.01 -4.70
C THR A 14 7.46 -9.87 -4.40
N GLU A 15 8.67 -10.19 -3.94
CA GLU A 15 9.70 -9.20 -3.60
C GLU A 15 9.27 -8.24 -2.47
N ASP A 16 8.48 -8.76 -1.51
CA ASP A 16 8.05 -8.08 -0.29
C ASP A 16 8.46 -8.92 0.95
N PRO A 17 9.77 -9.03 1.26
CA PRO A 17 10.26 -9.93 2.29
C PRO A 17 9.71 -9.62 3.70
N ASP A 18 9.44 -8.34 3.98
CA ASP A 18 8.92 -7.87 5.27
C ASP A 18 7.38 -7.82 5.33
N GLN A 19 6.72 -8.21 4.23
CA GLN A 19 5.27 -8.24 4.03
C GLN A 19 4.58 -6.87 4.20
N VAL A 20 5.30 -5.77 3.99
CA VAL A 20 4.77 -4.42 4.21
C VAL A 20 3.73 -4.07 3.15
N ILE A 21 3.95 -4.46 1.89
CA ILE A 21 3.02 -4.24 0.79
C ILE A 21 1.79 -5.15 0.95
N GLY A 22 1.99 -6.41 1.34
CA GLY A 22 0.89 -7.33 1.65
C GLY A 22 -0.03 -6.82 2.76
N ASP A 23 0.55 -6.40 3.89
CA ASP A 23 -0.17 -5.82 5.03
C ASP A 23 -0.94 -4.55 4.61
N PHE A 24 -0.30 -3.67 3.84
CA PHE A 24 -0.93 -2.46 3.29
C PHE A 24 -2.23 -2.79 2.54
N LEU A 25 -2.19 -3.74 1.61
CA LEU A 25 -3.36 -4.16 0.82
C LEU A 25 -4.47 -4.71 1.73
N GLY A 26 -4.09 -5.49 2.75
CA GLY A 26 -4.99 -5.99 3.77
C GLY A 26 -5.70 -4.86 4.53
N PHE A 27 -4.95 -3.86 5.01
CA PHE A 27 -5.50 -2.71 5.72
C PHE A 27 -6.40 -1.84 4.84
N ALA A 28 -5.94 -1.47 3.64
CA ALA A 28 -6.67 -0.64 2.71
C ALA A 28 -8.06 -1.23 2.39
N LEU A 29 -8.11 -2.54 2.14
CA LEU A 29 -9.36 -3.23 1.80
C LEU A 29 -10.22 -3.56 3.02
N SER A 30 -9.63 -3.72 4.21
CA SER A 30 -10.40 -3.99 5.42
C SER A 30 -11.04 -2.74 5.99
N LEU A 31 -10.44 -1.55 5.81
CA LEU A 31 -11.07 -0.28 6.13
C LEU A 31 -12.32 -0.01 5.28
N ARG A 32 -12.28 -0.39 4.00
CA ARG A 32 -13.47 -0.41 3.13
C ARG A 32 -14.59 -1.24 3.75
N ASN A 33 -14.27 -2.41 4.28
CA ASN A 33 -15.26 -3.34 4.83
C ASN A 33 -15.74 -2.96 6.25
N LEU A 34 -14.88 -2.39 7.10
CA LEU A 34 -15.20 -2.06 8.50
C LEU A 34 -15.96 -0.74 8.66
N SER A 35 -15.78 0.20 7.73
CA SER A 35 -16.35 1.54 7.88
C SER A 35 -17.43 1.88 6.86
N GLY A 36 -17.51 1.15 5.72
CA GLY A 36 -18.31 1.57 4.58
C GLY A 36 -17.91 2.93 3.98
N ARG A 37 -16.79 3.53 4.44
CA ARG A 37 -16.32 4.88 4.11
C ARG A 37 -15.26 4.93 3.00
N LEU A 38 -15.02 3.82 2.31
CA LEU A 38 -13.97 3.74 1.29
C LEU A 38 -14.42 2.84 0.15
N THR A 39 -15.03 3.44 -0.88
CA THR A 39 -15.29 2.76 -2.16
C THR A 39 -13.98 2.48 -2.90
N ALA A 40 -14.05 1.68 -3.97
CA ALA A 40 -12.88 1.49 -4.83
C ALA A 40 -12.44 2.84 -5.43
N GLU A 41 -13.39 3.70 -5.84
CA GLU A 41 -13.08 5.04 -6.35
C GLU A 41 -12.38 5.92 -5.31
N GLU A 42 -12.84 5.92 -4.06
CA GLU A 42 -12.20 6.69 -2.98
C GLU A 42 -10.78 6.20 -2.68
N LEU A 43 -10.55 4.88 -2.82
CA LEU A 43 -9.21 4.30 -2.68
C LEU A 43 -8.29 4.75 -3.83
N HIS A 44 -8.76 4.71 -5.07
CA HIS A 44 -8.02 5.23 -6.22
C HIS A 44 -7.70 6.72 -6.09
N GLU A 45 -8.67 7.51 -5.64
CA GLU A 45 -8.50 8.96 -5.47
C GLU A 45 -7.42 9.29 -4.43
N ARG A 46 -7.30 8.49 -3.37
CA ARG A 46 -6.23 8.64 -2.37
C ARG A 46 -4.85 8.32 -2.90
N PHE A 47 -4.73 7.40 -3.86
CA PHE A 47 -3.46 6.92 -4.41
C PHE A 47 -3.16 7.39 -5.85
N ARG A 48 -3.87 8.43 -6.31
CA ARG A 48 -3.48 9.18 -7.51
C ARG A 48 -2.24 10.05 -7.23
N PRO A 49 -1.53 10.58 -8.24
CA PRO A 49 -0.29 11.36 -8.04
C PRO A 49 -0.40 12.54 -7.05
N GLY A 50 -1.57 13.19 -6.95
CA GLY A 50 -1.86 14.26 -5.98
C GLY A 50 -2.65 13.83 -4.75
N GLY A 51 -2.87 12.53 -4.58
CA GLY A 51 -3.69 11.97 -3.52
C GLY A 51 -3.04 12.06 -2.14
N SER A 52 -3.85 11.89 -1.10
CA SER A 52 -3.44 12.02 0.30
C SER A 52 -2.89 10.73 0.91
N GLY A 53 -2.98 9.60 0.21
CA GLY A 53 -2.59 8.29 0.72
C GLY A 53 -3.49 7.79 1.84
N MET A 54 -2.89 7.08 2.80
CA MET A 54 -3.59 6.45 3.92
C MET A 54 -2.76 6.52 5.19
N ARG A 55 -3.42 6.82 6.31
CA ARG A 55 -2.81 6.75 7.63
C ARG A 55 -3.75 6.03 8.60
N LEU A 56 -3.22 5.02 9.26
CA LEU A 56 -3.80 4.36 10.41
C LEU A 56 -2.96 4.71 11.62
N PRO A 57 -3.47 5.52 12.57
CA PRO A 57 -2.73 5.89 13.76
C PRO A 57 -2.11 4.65 14.43
N ASP A 58 -0.84 4.74 14.74
CA ASP A 58 -0.03 3.71 15.42
C ASP A 58 0.08 2.35 14.71
N VAL A 59 -0.43 2.22 13.47
CA VAL A 59 -0.45 0.95 12.73
C VAL A 59 0.24 1.08 11.37
N PHE A 60 -0.12 2.07 10.56
CA PHE A 60 0.36 2.14 9.18
C PHE A 60 0.38 3.57 8.63
N ALA A 61 1.36 3.86 7.77
CA ALA A 61 1.40 5.06 6.96
C ALA A 61 1.69 4.70 5.50
N ALA A 62 0.93 5.27 4.57
CA ALA A 62 1.13 5.17 3.13
C ALA A 62 1.06 6.59 2.55
N TYR A 63 2.16 7.10 2.02
CA TYR A 63 2.26 8.48 1.54
C TYR A 63 3.18 8.59 0.33
N ARG A 64 2.98 9.62 -0.49
CA ARG A 64 3.88 9.93 -1.60
C ARG A 64 5.10 10.67 -1.05
N ALA A 65 6.30 10.17 -1.35
CA ALA A 65 7.53 10.92 -1.09
C ALA A 65 7.64 12.06 -2.11
N ARG A 66 7.77 13.29 -1.61
CA ARG A 66 7.96 14.51 -2.43
C ARG A 66 9.34 15.13 -2.24
N GLU A 67 9.97 14.82 -1.12
CA GLU A 67 11.27 15.31 -0.70
C GLU A 67 12.10 14.10 -0.29
N SER A 68 13.41 14.18 -0.44
CA SER A 68 14.34 13.06 -0.18
C SER A 68 14.33 12.62 1.28
N ASP A 69 14.10 13.54 2.21
CA ASP A 69 13.99 13.26 3.65
C ASP A 69 12.68 12.55 4.05
N ALA A 70 11.69 12.52 3.14
CA ALA A 70 10.47 11.75 3.32
C ALA A 70 10.66 10.26 2.99
N VAL A 71 11.76 9.89 2.34
CA VAL A 71 12.14 8.50 2.06
C VAL A 71 12.84 7.92 3.30
N PRO A 72 12.44 6.72 3.78
CA PRO A 72 13.12 6.09 4.90
C PRO A 72 14.63 5.90 4.63
N PRO A 73 15.49 6.11 5.64
CA PRO A 73 16.93 6.17 5.46
C PRO A 73 17.56 4.86 4.96
N GLU A 74 16.87 3.73 5.12
CA GLU A 74 17.29 2.43 4.57
C GLU A 74 17.19 2.35 3.03
N PHE A 75 16.51 3.30 2.37
CA PHE A 75 16.40 3.40 0.93
C PHE A 75 17.12 4.66 0.43
N ASP A 76 18.45 4.67 0.52
CA ASP A 76 19.27 5.79 0.05
C ASP A 76 19.24 5.99 -1.49
N GLY A 77 19.76 7.12 -1.95
CA GLY A 77 19.99 7.39 -3.37
C GLY A 77 18.82 8.00 -4.17
N TRP A 78 17.82 8.57 -3.50
CA TRP A 78 16.71 9.27 -4.18
C TRP A 78 16.86 10.79 -4.12
N GLU A 79 17.01 11.40 -5.28
CA GLU A 79 16.95 12.86 -5.46
C GLU A 79 15.50 13.34 -5.59
N ALA A 80 15.22 14.58 -5.18
CA ALA A 80 13.87 15.15 -5.25
C ALA A 80 13.28 15.11 -6.68
N GLU A 81 14.10 15.31 -7.71
CA GLU A 81 13.68 15.21 -9.11
C GLU A 81 13.23 13.80 -9.51
N ASP A 82 13.88 12.75 -8.97
CA ASP A 82 13.49 11.37 -9.22
C ASP A 82 12.15 11.03 -8.54
N LEU A 83 11.95 11.55 -7.32
CA LEU A 83 10.70 11.37 -6.57
C LEU A 83 9.50 12.02 -7.26
N GLU A 84 9.69 13.20 -7.83
CA GLU A 84 8.64 13.89 -8.57
C GLU A 84 8.27 13.13 -9.85
N ARG A 85 9.28 12.69 -10.61
CA ARG A 85 9.08 12.01 -11.91
C ARG A 85 8.51 10.61 -11.77
N ARG A 86 8.95 9.84 -10.77
CA ARG A 86 8.60 8.42 -10.62
C ARG A 86 7.38 8.17 -9.75
N GLU A 87 6.84 9.22 -9.13
CA GLU A 87 5.67 9.12 -8.26
C GLU A 87 5.90 8.06 -7.16
N LEU A 88 6.96 8.23 -6.36
CA LEU A 88 7.35 7.23 -5.38
C LEU A 88 6.42 7.27 -4.15
N TRP A 89 5.90 6.11 -3.78
CA TRP A 89 5.09 5.90 -2.58
C TRP A 89 5.88 5.12 -1.54
N VAL A 90 5.83 5.62 -0.30
CA VAL A 90 6.38 4.98 0.89
C VAL A 90 5.24 4.33 1.64
N LEU A 91 5.41 3.05 1.94
CA LEU A 91 4.52 2.26 2.77
C LEU A 91 5.28 1.87 4.03
N THR A 92 4.76 2.16 5.22
CA THR A 92 5.46 1.92 6.49
C THR A 92 4.50 1.30 7.49
N ARG A 93 4.90 0.15 8.05
CA ARG A 93 4.22 -0.46 9.19
C ARG A 93 4.79 0.13 10.48
N LEU A 94 3.98 0.90 11.18
CA LEU A 94 4.40 1.62 12.38
C LEU A 94 4.59 0.65 13.54
N ARG A 95 5.73 0.76 14.22
CA ARG A 95 6.03 0.00 15.45
C ARG A 95 6.48 0.95 16.55
N PHE A 96 6.02 0.71 17.77
CA PHE A 96 6.44 1.48 18.93
C PHE A 96 7.75 0.91 19.49
N GLY A 97 8.77 1.77 19.65
CA GLY A 97 10.04 1.40 20.29
C GLY A 97 11.01 0.59 19.42
N GLU A 98 10.67 0.33 18.15
CA GLU A 98 11.49 -0.41 17.18
C GLU A 98 11.55 0.33 15.84
N SER A 99 12.51 -0.07 14.98
CA SER A 99 12.53 0.41 13.59
C SER A 99 11.28 -0.07 12.85
N SER A 100 10.60 0.85 12.17
CA SER A 100 9.36 0.57 11.43
C SER A 100 9.71 0.10 10.02
N PRO A 101 9.41 -1.17 9.66
CA PRO A 101 9.74 -1.66 8.32
C PRO A 101 8.92 -0.93 7.27
N SER A 102 9.59 -0.59 6.17
CA SER A 102 9.01 0.19 5.08
C SER A 102 9.24 -0.50 3.73
N ALA A 103 8.46 -0.10 2.73
CA ALA A 103 8.61 -0.52 1.34
C ALA A 103 8.38 0.66 0.41
N LEU A 104 9.13 0.69 -0.69
CA LEU A 104 8.96 1.65 -1.78
C LEU A 104 8.24 1.02 -2.98
N VAL A 105 7.26 1.76 -3.49
CA VAL A 105 6.43 1.34 -4.62
C VAL A 105 6.22 2.53 -5.54
N GLU A 106 6.40 2.34 -6.85
CA GLU A 106 6.07 3.38 -7.82
C GLU A 106 4.54 3.52 -7.96
N GLY A 107 4.04 4.73 -8.20
CA GLY A 107 2.60 4.99 -8.26
C GLY A 107 1.80 4.08 -9.22
N PRO A 108 2.26 3.86 -10.47
CA PRO A 108 1.60 2.93 -11.38
C PRO A 108 1.55 1.49 -10.84
N GLU A 109 2.63 1.04 -10.20
CA GLU A 109 2.68 -0.28 -9.56
C GLU A 109 1.73 -0.37 -8.37
N LEU A 110 1.69 0.66 -7.51
CA LEU A 110 0.81 0.70 -6.36
C LEU A 110 -0.66 0.59 -6.76
N ARG A 111 -1.08 1.37 -7.77
CA ARG A 111 -2.44 1.31 -8.32
C ARG A 111 -2.74 -0.06 -8.91
N HIS A 112 -1.80 -0.65 -9.67
CA HIS A 112 -1.94 -2.00 -10.18
C HIS A 112 -2.14 -3.03 -9.07
N LEU A 113 -1.35 -2.97 -7.99
CA LEU A 113 -1.47 -3.89 -6.87
C LEU A 113 -2.81 -3.75 -6.15
N LEU A 114 -3.32 -2.52 -5.99
CA LEU A 114 -4.65 -2.25 -5.45
C LEU A 114 -5.75 -2.86 -6.33
N ASP A 115 -5.69 -2.66 -7.65
CA ASP A 115 -6.65 -3.25 -8.60
C ASP A 115 -6.68 -4.77 -8.51
N ARG A 116 -5.49 -5.39 -8.48
CA ARG A 116 -5.37 -6.85 -8.37
C ARG A 116 -5.89 -7.35 -7.04
N ALA A 117 -5.62 -6.65 -5.93
CA ALA A 117 -6.11 -7.03 -4.61
C ALA A 117 -7.64 -6.88 -4.50
N LEU A 118 -8.21 -5.83 -5.10
CA LEU A 118 -9.66 -5.64 -5.22
C LEU A 118 -10.32 -6.80 -5.98
N ALA A 119 -9.78 -7.17 -7.14
CA ALA A 119 -10.28 -8.29 -7.94
C ALA A 119 -10.26 -9.61 -7.15
N LEU A 120 -9.12 -9.93 -6.51
CA LEU A 120 -8.98 -11.15 -5.71
C LEU A 120 -9.95 -11.21 -4.53
N ARG A 121 -10.28 -10.07 -3.91
CA ARG A 121 -11.24 -10.02 -2.78
C ARG A 121 -12.69 -10.09 -3.25
N GLY A 122 -13.02 -9.53 -4.42
CA GLY A 122 -14.33 -9.68 -5.06
C GLY A 122 -14.62 -11.12 -5.49
N ASP A 123 -13.61 -11.78 -6.08
CA ASP A 123 -13.70 -13.20 -6.46
C ASP A 123 -13.77 -14.12 -5.22
N GLY A 124 -13.16 -13.70 -4.10
CA GLY A 124 -13.18 -14.44 -2.83
C GLY A 124 -14.50 -14.37 -2.04
N SER A 125 -15.39 -13.43 -2.38
CA SER A 125 -16.71 -13.30 -1.71
C SER A 125 -17.79 -14.22 -2.26
N GLU A 126 -17.60 -14.85 -3.42
CA GLU A 126 -18.57 -15.81 -3.99
C GLU A 126 -18.39 -17.25 -3.47
N GLY A 127 -17.34 -17.53 -2.68
CA GLY A 127 -16.97 -18.89 -2.27
C GLY A 127 -17.33 -19.30 -0.83
N LEU A 128 -18.00 -18.46 -0.04
CA LEU A 128 -18.23 -18.69 1.40
C LEU A 128 -19.71 -18.75 1.81
N PHE A 129 -20.60 -19.06 0.86
CA PHE A 129 -22.00 -19.41 1.13
C PHE A 129 -22.42 -20.63 0.31
N LEU A 130 -21.95 -21.82 0.70
CA LEU A 130 -22.62 -23.09 0.44
C LEU A 130 -22.40 -24.03 1.63
#